data_AF-A0AAW2UWD1-F1
#
_entry.id   AF-A0AAW2UWD1-F1
#
_cell.length_a   1.000
_cell.length_b   1.000
_cell.length_c   1.000
_cell.angle_alpha   90.00
_cell.angle_beta   90.00
_cell.angle_gamma   90.00
#
_symmetry.space_group_name_H-M   'P 1'
#
loop_
_entity.id
_entity.type
_entity.pdbx_description
1 polymer ?
#
loop_
_entity_poly.entity_id
_entity_poly.type
_entity_poly.pdbx_seq_one_letter_code
_entity_poly.pdbx_strand_id
1 'polypeptide(L)'
;MEEVLVSLEERVTGAMNKELLRPYTPEEIVHALKQMHPLKSPGPDGMSHIFFQKYWDIVEAFSTMFRQAEEEGQIQGVAVSRHTPRVSHLLFADDTLVFCQATTEAFNCVYHIFNKFKCASGLKINLQKSAVVFSKNVENASQIALASILGISVDVKHEKYLGLPTINGRSKREVFNGIKERIWKKLNCWSSKQLSQAGRSVLIKFVLLMVPAYAISCFRLPDTLLREIESMIADSFGAAA
;
A
#
# COMPACT_ATOMS: atom_id res chain seq x y z
N MET A 1 11.15 -2.85 33.44
CA MET A 1 10.08 -2.39 32.53
C MET A 1 8.71 -2.80 33.11
N GLU A 2 8.63 -3.88 33.90
CA GLU A 2 7.43 -4.27 34.65
C GLU A 2 6.85 -3.21 35.60
N GLU A 3 7.66 -2.45 36.35
CA GLU A 3 7.12 -1.53 37.38
C GLU A 3 6.28 -0.37 36.82
N VAL A 4 6.53 0.04 35.58
CA VAL A 4 5.77 1.13 34.90
C VAL A 4 4.39 0.65 34.45
N LEU A 5 4.25 -0.65 34.16
CA LEU A 5 2.98 -1.24 33.69
C LEU A 5 1.95 -1.38 34.81
N VAL A 6 2.39 -1.49 36.08
CA VAL A 6 1.51 -1.62 37.25
C VAL A 6 0.69 -0.35 37.50
N SER A 7 1.19 0.82 37.09
CA SER A 7 0.51 2.11 37.27
C SER A 7 -0.47 2.48 36.14
N LEU A 8 -0.58 1.65 35.10
CA LEU A 8 -1.49 1.91 33.98
C LEU A 8 -2.81 1.20 34.24
N GLU A 9 -3.91 1.96 34.24
CA GLU A 9 -5.25 1.37 34.26
C GLU A 9 -5.44 0.43 33.06
N GLU A 10 -5.84 -0.81 33.34
CA GLU A 10 -6.10 -1.81 32.31
C GLU A 10 -7.39 -1.44 31.53
N ARG A 11 -7.22 -0.81 30.37
CA ARG A 11 -8.34 -0.32 29.53
C ARG A 11 -8.97 -1.40 28.66
N VAL A 12 -8.27 -2.51 28.44
CA VAL A 12 -8.72 -3.63 27.61
C VAL A 12 -8.71 -4.89 28.47
N THR A 13 -9.90 -5.38 28.83
CA THR A 13 -10.01 -6.60 29.62
C THR A 13 -9.55 -7.82 28.82
N GLY A 14 -9.16 -8.90 29.50
CA GLY A 14 -8.81 -10.17 28.83
C GLY A 14 -9.92 -10.71 27.93
N ALA A 15 -11.19 -10.48 28.29
CA ALA A 15 -12.34 -10.83 27.46
C ALA A 15 -12.41 -9.97 26.19
N MET A 16 -12.22 -8.65 26.30
CA MET A 16 -12.13 -7.75 25.15
C MET A 16 -10.96 -8.12 24.25
N ASN A 17 -9.80 -8.45 24.81
CA ASN A 17 -8.64 -8.84 24.02
C ASN A 17 -8.89 -10.15 23.26
N LYS A 18 -9.52 -11.14 23.92
CA LYS A 18 -9.92 -12.38 23.27
C LYS A 18 -10.91 -12.15 22.12
N GLU A 19 -11.84 -11.22 22.30
CA GLU A 19 -12.79 -10.80 21.27
C GLU A 19 -12.10 -10.07 20.11
N LEU A 20 -11.16 -9.15 20.38
CA LEU A 20 -10.42 -8.40 19.36
C LEU A 20 -9.43 -9.27 18.56
N LEU A 21 -8.99 -10.39 19.13
CA LEU A 21 -8.03 -11.30 18.50
C LEU A 21 -8.69 -12.44 17.71
N ARG A 22 -10.03 -12.58 17.76
CA ARG A 22 -10.69 -13.64 17.00
C ARG A 22 -10.65 -13.34 15.49
N PRO A 23 -10.70 -14.37 14.63
CA PRO A 23 -10.83 -14.19 13.19
C PRO A 23 -12.10 -13.38 12.87
N TYR A 24 -11.97 -12.42 11.96
CA TYR A 24 -13.10 -11.64 11.46
C TYR A 24 -14.05 -12.53 10.65
N THR A 25 -15.36 -12.25 10.72
CA THR A 25 -16.34 -12.91 9.86
C THR A 25 -16.65 -12.06 8.61
N PRO A 26 -17.11 -12.68 7.50
CA PRO A 26 -17.54 -11.93 6.33
C PRO A 26 -18.63 -10.89 6.64
N GLU A 27 -19.55 -11.22 7.54
CA GLU A 27 -20.65 -10.34 7.94
C GLU A 27 -20.13 -9.11 8.69
N GLU A 28 -19.09 -9.27 9.52
CA GLU A 28 -18.44 -8.17 10.23
C GLU A 28 -17.77 -7.20 9.28
N ILE A 29 -17.10 -7.71 8.24
CA ILE A 29 -16.49 -6.88 7.20
C ILE A 29 -17.57 -6.05 6.50
N VAL A 30 -18.66 -6.69 6.07
CA VAL A 30 -19.77 -6.02 5.39
C VAL A 30 -20.45 -5.01 6.31
N HIS A 31 -20.65 -5.36 7.58
CA HIS A 31 -21.26 -4.48 8.56
C HIS A 31 -20.38 -3.25 8.84
N ALA A 32 -19.09 -3.45 9.08
CA ALA A 32 -18.14 -2.37 9.30
C ALA A 32 -18.06 -1.44 8.08
N LEU A 33 -18.05 -2.01 6.88
CA LEU A 33 -18.02 -1.25 5.62
C LEU A 33 -19.28 -0.39 5.45
N LYS A 34 -20.46 -0.93 5.81
CA LYS A 34 -21.74 -0.20 5.77
C LYS A 34 -21.85 0.87 6.86
N GLN A 35 -21.14 0.73 7.98
CA GLN A 35 -21.09 1.74 9.04
C GLN A 35 -20.19 2.95 8.70
N MET A 36 -19.29 2.83 7.72
CA MET A 36 -18.43 3.94 7.31
C MET A 36 -19.27 5.06 6.68
N HIS A 37 -19.02 6.31 7.05
CA HIS A 37 -19.78 7.43 6.48
C HIS A 37 -19.40 7.62 4.98
N PRO A 38 -20.36 7.65 4.05
CA PRO A 38 -20.10 7.57 2.60
C PRO A 38 -19.20 8.67 2.04
N LEU A 39 -19.20 9.84 2.68
CA LEU A 39 -18.49 11.06 2.27
C LEU A 39 -17.32 11.42 3.20
N LYS A 40 -16.81 10.48 4.01
CA LYS A 40 -15.56 10.72 4.74
C LYS A 40 -14.41 11.00 3.75
N SER A 41 -13.43 11.77 4.22
CA SER A 41 -12.32 12.26 3.41
C SER A 41 -11.77 11.14 2.51
N PRO A 42 -11.77 11.35 1.18
CA PRO A 42 -11.22 10.35 0.26
C PRO A 42 -9.76 10.08 0.61
N GLY A 43 -9.30 8.88 0.29
CA GLY A 43 -7.88 8.56 0.34
C GLY A 43 -7.07 9.52 -0.55
N PRO A 44 -5.74 9.44 -0.49
CA PRO A 44 -4.86 10.23 -1.38
C PRO A 44 -5.10 10.03 -2.90
N ASP A 45 -5.95 9.07 -3.26
CA ASP A 45 -6.39 8.66 -4.60
C ASP A 45 -7.74 9.27 -5.05
N GLY A 46 -8.51 9.90 -4.16
CA GLY A 46 -9.78 10.55 -4.51
C GLY A 46 -11.02 9.64 -4.51
N MET A 47 -10.88 8.35 -4.17
CA MET A 47 -12.02 7.45 -4.02
C MET A 47 -12.56 7.53 -2.58
N SER A 48 -13.86 7.79 -2.43
CA SER A 48 -14.53 7.81 -1.12
C SER A 48 -15.12 6.44 -0.80
N HIS A 49 -15.40 6.20 0.48
CA HIS A 49 -15.94 4.94 1.02
C HIS A 49 -17.22 4.47 0.32
N ILE A 50 -17.98 5.41 -0.27
CA ILE A 50 -19.15 5.14 -1.10
C ILE A 50 -18.88 4.19 -2.28
N PHE A 51 -17.66 4.17 -2.83
CA PHE A 51 -17.29 3.25 -3.90
C PHE A 51 -17.42 1.80 -3.41
N PHE A 52 -16.77 1.47 -2.31
CA PHE A 52 -16.85 0.12 -1.77
C PHE A 52 -18.25 -0.24 -1.28
N GLN A 53 -19.01 0.70 -0.72
CA GLN A 53 -20.40 0.44 -0.32
C GLN A 53 -21.31 0.09 -1.49
N LYS A 54 -21.09 0.72 -2.64
CA LYS A 54 -21.93 0.52 -3.83
C LYS A 54 -21.49 -0.67 -4.68
N TYR A 55 -20.20 -0.98 -4.72
CA TYR A 55 -19.63 -1.96 -5.62
C TYR A 55 -19.04 -3.18 -4.88
N TRP A 56 -19.37 -3.37 -3.60
CA TRP A 56 -18.87 -4.49 -2.78
C TRP A 56 -19.08 -5.84 -3.46
N ASP A 57 -20.29 -6.11 -3.96
CA ASP A 57 -20.60 -7.40 -4.59
C ASP A 57 -19.72 -7.69 -5.82
N ILE A 58 -19.35 -6.64 -6.57
CA ILE A 58 -18.45 -6.75 -7.72
C ILE A 58 -17.02 -7.05 -7.25
N VAL A 59 -16.56 -6.34 -6.21
CA VAL A 59 -15.24 -6.53 -5.59
C VAL A 59 -15.13 -7.94 -5.00
N GLU A 60 -16.15 -8.41 -4.30
CA GLU A 60 -16.21 -9.74 -3.70
C GLU A 60 -16.22 -10.84 -4.77
N ALA A 61 -16.98 -10.67 -5.85
CA ALA A 61 -16.96 -11.60 -6.97
C ALA A 61 -15.56 -11.71 -7.60
N PHE A 62 -14.86 -10.58 -7.80
CA PHE A 62 -13.49 -10.57 -8.29
C PHE A 62 -12.52 -11.30 -7.36
N SER A 63 -12.55 -10.98 -6.07
CA SER A 63 -11.73 -11.65 -5.06
C SER A 63 -12.00 -13.14 -4.95
N THR A 64 -13.24 -13.56 -5.17
CA THR A 64 -13.64 -14.97 -5.14
C THR A 64 -13.11 -15.73 -6.35
N MET A 65 -13.11 -15.12 -7.55
CA MET A 65 -12.49 -15.74 -8.74
C MET A 65 -11.00 -16.01 -8.55
N PHE A 66 -10.27 -15.08 -7.92
CA PHE A 66 -8.84 -15.27 -7.62
C PHE A 66 -8.60 -16.32 -6.54
N ARG A 67 -9.40 -16.34 -5.47
CA ARG A 67 -9.30 -17.38 -4.44
C ARG A 67 -9.57 -18.77 -5.01
N GLN A 68 -10.59 -18.91 -5.85
CA GLN A 68 -10.91 -20.17 -6.52
C GLN A 68 -9.73 -20.64 -7.39
N ALA A 69 -9.15 -19.76 -8.20
CA ALA A 69 -8.01 -20.11 -9.03
C ALA A 69 -6.77 -20.53 -8.21
N GLU A 70 -6.61 -19.98 -7.01
CA GLU A 70 -5.54 -20.35 -6.07
C GLU A 70 -5.81 -21.71 -5.40
N GLU A 71 -7.05 -21.97 -4.99
CA GLU A 71 -7.49 -23.26 -4.44
C GLU A 71 -7.37 -24.40 -5.45
N GLU A 72 -7.65 -24.12 -6.73
CA GLU A 72 -7.48 -25.06 -7.85
C GLU A 72 -6.01 -25.21 -8.28
N GLY A 73 -5.08 -24.45 -7.69
CA GLY A 73 -3.65 -24.49 -8.01
C GLY A 73 -3.28 -23.92 -9.38
N GLN A 74 -4.19 -23.20 -10.04
CA GLN A 74 -3.96 -22.54 -11.33
C GLN A 74 -3.07 -21.31 -11.17
N ILE A 75 -3.22 -20.61 -10.04
CA ILE A 75 -2.35 -19.50 -9.64
C ILE A 75 -1.75 -19.78 -8.26
N GLN A 76 -0.60 -19.18 -8.00
CA GLN A 76 0.13 -19.28 -6.76
C GLN A 76 0.44 -17.87 -6.28
N GLY A 77 -0.25 -17.44 -5.23
CA GLY A 77 0.01 -16.18 -4.56
C GLY A 77 1.34 -16.16 -3.79
N VAL A 78 1.67 -14.98 -3.27
CA VAL A 78 2.86 -14.77 -2.45
C VAL A 78 2.57 -15.08 -0.99
N ALA A 79 3.50 -15.75 -0.30
CA ALA A 79 3.44 -15.95 1.15
C ALA A 79 4.77 -15.50 1.78
N VAL A 80 4.67 -14.85 2.95
CA VAL A 80 5.84 -14.37 3.70
C VAL A 80 6.62 -15.53 4.35
N SER A 81 5.91 -16.58 4.76
CA SER A 81 6.45 -17.77 5.40
C SER A 81 5.64 -19.02 5.06
N ARG A 82 6.15 -20.21 5.40
CA ARG A 82 5.47 -21.50 5.13
C ARG A 82 4.10 -21.65 5.82
N HIS A 83 3.88 -20.95 6.92
CA HIS A 83 2.67 -21.05 7.75
C HIS A 83 1.74 -19.84 7.62
N THR A 84 2.08 -18.87 6.79
CA THR A 84 1.21 -17.70 6.53
C THR A 84 0.31 -17.94 5.32
N PRO A 85 -0.92 -17.38 5.32
CA PRO A 85 -1.79 -17.44 4.16
C PRO A 85 -1.10 -16.85 2.94
N ARG A 86 -1.34 -17.45 1.78
CA ARG A 86 -0.92 -16.89 0.50
C ARG A 86 -1.85 -15.76 0.12
N VAL A 87 -1.28 -14.73 -0.50
CA VAL A 87 -1.98 -13.56 -1.00
C VAL A 87 -1.84 -13.57 -2.51
N SER A 88 -2.94 -13.85 -3.22
CA SER A 88 -3.02 -13.80 -4.68
C SER A 88 -3.32 -12.40 -5.19
N HIS A 89 -3.99 -11.54 -4.42
CA HIS A 89 -4.36 -10.18 -4.86
C HIS A 89 -4.53 -9.22 -3.69
N LEU A 90 -4.29 -7.93 -3.93
CA LEU A 90 -4.56 -6.82 -3.02
C LEU A 90 -5.37 -5.76 -3.74
N LEU A 91 -6.46 -5.32 -3.13
CA LEU A 91 -7.36 -4.33 -3.69
C LEU A 91 -7.29 -3.06 -2.83
N PHE A 92 -6.98 -1.93 -3.48
CA PHE A 92 -7.09 -0.62 -2.87
C PHE A 92 -7.68 0.35 -3.88
N ALA A 93 -8.92 0.78 -3.63
CA ALA A 93 -9.71 1.61 -4.52
C ALA A 93 -9.71 1.09 -5.98
N ASP A 94 -9.14 1.87 -6.91
CA ASP A 94 -8.95 1.51 -8.31
C ASP A 94 -7.65 0.75 -8.60
N ASP A 95 -6.69 0.76 -7.67
CA ASP A 95 -5.41 0.08 -7.79
C ASP A 95 -5.50 -1.37 -7.28
N THR A 96 -5.36 -2.31 -8.21
CA THR A 96 -5.35 -3.76 -7.94
C THR A 96 -3.97 -4.33 -8.19
N LEU A 97 -3.38 -4.98 -7.17
CA LEU A 97 -2.20 -5.81 -7.33
C LEU A 97 -2.59 -7.27 -7.43
N VAL A 98 -1.99 -7.98 -8.38
CA VAL A 98 -2.15 -9.43 -8.56
C VAL A 98 -0.80 -10.09 -8.47
N PHE A 99 -0.71 -11.14 -7.67
CA PHE A 99 0.47 -11.98 -7.49
C PHE A 99 0.21 -13.36 -8.08
N CYS A 100 1.09 -13.77 -9.00
CA CYS A 100 1.06 -15.11 -9.57
C CYS A 100 2.49 -15.54 -9.98
N GLN A 101 2.66 -16.82 -10.22
CA GLN A 101 3.87 -17.41 -10.75
C GLN A 101 4.10 -16.99 -12.20
N ALA A 102 5.37 -16.81 -12.59
CA ALA A 102 5.77 -16.40 -13.93
C ALA A 102 5.73 -17.57 -14.94
N THR A 103 4.54 -18.12 -15.14
CA THR A 103 4.26 -19.24 -16.06
C THR A 103 3.15 -18.86 -17.02
N THR A 104 3.16 -19.44 -18.23
CA THR A 104 2.15 -19.20 -19.25
C THR A 104 0.76 -19.58 -18.77
N GLU A 105 0.63 -20.68 -18.02
CA GLU A 105 -0.64 -21.20 -17.50
C GLU A 105 -1.27 -20.20 -16.53
N ALA A 106 -0.49 -19.69 -15.58
CA ALA A 106 -0.94 -18.69 -14.62
C ALA A 106 -1.38 -17.38 -15.29
N PHE A 107 -0.60 -16.88 -16.27
CA PHE A 107 -0.94 -15.66 -17.01
C PHE A 107 -2.22 -15.82 -17.83
N ASN A 108 -2.44 -17.00 -18.44
CA ASN A 108 -3.70 -17.31 -19.12
C ASN A 108 -4.88 -17.40 -18.14
N CYS A 109 -4.68 -17.98 -16.96
CA CYS A 109 -5.70 -18.00 -15.91
C CYS A 109 -6.08 -16.57 -15.49
N VAL A 110 -5.10 -15.71 -15.21
CA VAL A 110 -5.33 -14.29 -14.88
C VAL A 110 -6.08 -13.57 -16.01
N TYR A 111 -5.66 -13.77 -17.25
CA TYR A 111 -6.35 -13.23 -18.43
C TYR A 111 -7.82 -13.69 -18.49
N HIS A 112 -8.08 -14.97 -18.22
CA HIS A 112 -9.43 -15.52 -18.20
C HIS A 112 -10.28 -14.91 -17.08
N ILE A 113 -9.73 -14.77 -15.87
CA ILE A 113 -10.41 -14.12 -14.74
C ILE A 113 -10.78 -12.67 -15.10
N PHE A 114 -9.84 -11.92 -15.67
CA PHE A 114 -10.08 -10.55 -16.10
C PHE A 114 -11.17 -10.44 -17.17
N ASN A 115 -11.20 -11.35 -18.14
CA ASN A 115 -12.26 -11.39 -19.15
C ASN A 115 -13.61 -11.80 -18.56
N LYS A 116 -13.65 -12.80 -17.68
CA LYS A 116 -14.87 -13.22 -16.98
C LYS A 116 -15.44 -12.08 -16.14
N PHE A 117 -14.58 -11.39 -15.41
CA PHE A 117 -14.94 -10.20 -14.64
C PHE A 117 -15.45 -9.07 -15.53
N LYS A 118 -14.78 -8.78 -16.65
CA LYS A 118 -15.22 -7.78 -17.64
C LYS A 118 -16.60 -8.09 -18.21
N CYS A 119 -16.87 -9.35 -18.56
CA CYS A 119 -18.17 -9.77 -19.08
C CYS A 119 -19.28 -9.67 -18.01
N ALA A 120 -18.98 -9.99 -16.75
CA ALA A 120 -19.96 -9.96 -15.66
C ALA A 120 -20.24 -8.54 -15.14
N SER A 121 -19.22 -7.69 -15.02
CA SER A 121 -19.32 -6.36 -14.43
C SER A 121 -19.48 -5.23 -15.45
N GLY A 122 -19.12 -5.46 -16.72
CA GLY A 122 -18.98 -4.42 -17.74
C GLY A 122 -17.74 -3.53 -17.57
N LEU A 123 -16.92 -3.75 -16.54
CA LEU A 123 -15.72 -2.94 -16.27
C LEU A 123 -14.55 -3.39 -17.13
N LYS A 124 -13.75 -2.44 -17.62
CA LYS A 124 -12.56 -2.70 -18.44
C LYS A 124 -11.30 -2.28 -17.69
N ILE A 125 -10.31 -3.16 -17.64
CA ILE A 125 -8.99 -2.86 -17.08
C ILE A 125 -8.29 -1.82 -17.96
N ASN A 126 -7.66 -0.84 -17.32
CA ASN A 126 -6.89 0.17 -18.00
C ASN A 126 -5.47 -0.33 -18.30
N LEU A 127 -5.29 -0.96 -19.47
CA LEU A 127 -4.01 -1.52 -19.91
C LEU A 127 -2.88 -0.48 -20.02
N GLN A 128 -3.20 0.81 -20.17
CA GLN A 128 -2.19 1.89 -20.24
C GLN A 128 -1.65 2.27 -18.85
N LYS A 129 -2.41 2.02 -17.79
CA LYS A 129 -2.00 2.25 -16.40
C LYS A 129 -1.55 0.96 -15.70
N SER A 130 -1.92 -0.19 -16.25
CA SER A 130 -1.46 -1.47 -15.74
C SER A 130 -0.03 -1.73 -16.20
N ALA A 131 0.76 -2.33 -15.32
CA ALA A 131 2.11 -2.77 -15.60
C ALA A 131 2.35 -4.14 -14.97
N VAL A 132 3.27 -4.92 -15.55
CA VAL A 132 3.73 -6.18 -14.96
C VAL A 132 5.19 -6.04 -14.54
N VAL A 133 5.49 -6.53 -13.34
CA VAL A 133 6.84 -6.53 -12.76
C VAL A 133 7.25 -7.96 -12.51
N PHE A 134 8.43 -8.35 -13.03
CA PHE A 134 8.97 -9.69 -12.88
C PHE A 134 10.09 -9.76 -11.84
N SER A 135 10.29 -10.95 -11.28
CA SER A 135 11.48 -11.22 -10.46
C SER A 135 12.74 -11.29 -11.34
N LYS A 136 13.91 -11.11 -10.73
CA LYS A 136 15.22 -11.20 -11.41
C LYS A 136 15.52 -12.56 -12.05
N ASN A 137 14.74 -13.58 -11.69
CA ASN A 137 14.94 -14.95 -12.16
C ASN A 137 14.23 -15.23 -13.49
N VAL A 138 13.49 -14.27 -14.04
CA VAL A 138 12.77 -14.43 -15.31
C VAL A 138 13.57 -13.79 -16.44
N GLU A 139 13.89 -14.55 -17.48
CA GLU A 139 14.61 -14.04 -18.66
C GLU A 139 13.79 -12.99 -19.42
N ASN A 140 14.46 -11.98 -19.98
CA ASN A 140 13.79 -10.89 -20.71
C ASN A 140 12.88 -11.39 -21.85
N ALA A 141 13.29 -12.45 -22.55
CA ALA A 141 12.48 -13.05 -23.61
C ALA A 141 11.14 -13.60 -23.07
N SER A 142 11.20 -14.31 -21.94
CA SER A 142 10.02 -14.83 -21.24
C SER A 142 9.16 -13.71 -20.67
N GLN A 143 9.75 -12.63 -20.15
CA GLN A 143 9.00 -11.47 -19.65
C GLN A 143 8.13 -10.85 -20.75
N ILE A 144 8.70 -10.63 -21.94
CA ILE A 144 7.97 -10.08 -23.09
C ILE A 144 6.85 -11.03 -23.53
N ALA A 145 7.14 -12.33 -23.61
CA ALA A 145 6.14 -13.34 -24.00
C ALA A 145 4.96 -13.38 -23.01
N LEU A 146 5.23 -13.39 -21.71
CA LEU A 146 4.20 -13.41 -20.68
C LEU A 146 3.39 -12.10 -20.64
N ALA A 147 4.06 -10.95 -20.76
CA ALA A 147 3.38 -9.66 -20.78
C ALA A 147 2.45 -9.48 -21.98
N SER A 148 2.83 -10.07 -23.13
CA SER A 148 2.01 -10.10 -24.35
C SER A 148 0.66 -10.79 -24.13
N ILE A 149 0.60 -11.83 -23.28
CA ILE A 149 -0.66 -12.55 -22.97
C ILE A 149 -1.71 -11.61 -22.37
N LEU A 150 -1.29 -10.72 -21.47
CA LEU A 150 -2.19 -9.76 -20.82
C LEU A 150 -2.37 -8.47 -21.64
N GLY A 151 -1.52 -8.24 -22.64
CA GLY A 151 -1.49 -7.00 -23.42
C GLY A 151 -1.01 -5.80 -22.59
N ILE A 152 -0.09 -6.02 -21.65
CA ILE A 152 0.41 -5.03 -20.70
C ILE A 152 1.91 -4.80 -20.95
N SER A 153 2.41 -3.58 -20.73
CA SER A 153 3.85 -3.29 -20.80
C SER A 153 4.61 -3.87 -19.61
N VAL A 154 5.80 -4.40 -19.88
CA VAL A 154 6.76 -4.75 -18.82
C VAL A 154 7.34 -3.46 -18.26
N ASP A 155 7.15 -3.22 -16.97
CA ASP A 155 7.76 -2.08 -16.31
C ASP A 155 9.05 -2.49 -15.60
N VAL A 156 10.13 -1.82 -15.98
CA VAL A 156 11.47 -1.98 -15.39
C VAL A 156 11.62 -1.09 -14.15
N LYS A 157 10.81 -0.04 -14.02
CA LYS A 157 10.84 0.96 -12.95
C LYS A 157 9.66 0.79 -11.99
N HIS A 158 9.63 -0.32 -11.24
CA HIS A 158 8.80 -0.54 -10.04
C HIS A 158 7.89 0.64 -9.67
N GLU A 159 6.77 0.77 -10.38
CA GLU A 159 5.84 1.87 -10.13
C GLU A 159 5.38 1.87 -8.67
N LYS A 160 5.04 3.06 -8.19
CA LYS A 160 4.64 3.27 -6.80
C LYS A 160 3.27 2.65 -6.58
N TYR A 161 3.14 1.75 -5.62
CA TYR A 161 1.85 1.33 -5.09
C TYR A 161 1.53 2.14 -3.83
N LEU A 162 0.39 2.83 -3.81
CA LEU A 162 -0.04 3.72 -2.70
C LEU A 162 1.00 4.79 -2.35
N GLY A 163 1.69 5.31 -3.36
CA GLY A 163 2.74 6.32 -3.19
C GLY A 163 4.07 5.80 -2.63
N LEU A 164 4.20 4.49 -2.40
CA LEU A 164 5.42 3.82 -1.99
C LEU A 164 5.97 2.97 -3.14
N PRO A 165 7.29 2.98 -3.42
CA PRO A 165 7.86 2.12 -4.44
C PRO A 165 7.59 0.65 -4.12
N THR A 166 7.16 -0.13 -5.12
CA THR A 166 6.97 -1.57 -4.97
C THR A 166 8.34 -2.24 -4.87
N ILE A 167 8.80 -2.56 -3.65
CA ILE A 167 10.19 -2.97 -3.42
C ILE A 167 10.41 -4.41 -3.92
N ASN A 168 11.11 -4.59 -5.05
CA ASN A 168 11.74 -5.86 -5.42
C ASN A 168 13.26 -5.68 -5.64
N GLY A 169 14.00 -5.32 -4.58
CA GLY A 169 15.47 -5.25 -4.60
C GLY A 169 16.11 -4.10 -3.82
N ARG A 170 17.45 -4.00 -3.91
CA ARG A 170 18.44 -3.28 -3.06
C ARG A 170 18.18 -1.79 -2.73
N SER A 171 17.13 -1.15 -3.20
CA SER A 171 16.96 0.31 -3.13
C SER A 171 16.01 0.78 -2.03
N LYS A 172 16.15 0.27 -0.79
CA LYS A 172 15.54 0.92 0.39
C LYS A 172 15.85 2.43 0.40
N ARG A 173 17.06 2.79 -0.06
CA ARG A 173 17.55 4.17 -0.16
C ARG A 173 16.72 5.06 -1.08
N GLU A 174 16.19 4.57 -2.20
CA GLU A 174 15.44 5.40 -3.15
C GLU A 174 14.02 5.72 -2.67
N VAL A 175 13.36 4.76 -2.00
CA VAL A 175 12.12 5.00 -1.24
C VAL A 175 12.33 6.14 -0.23
N PHE A 176 13.42 6.05 0.53
CA PHE A 176 13.76 7.02 1.56
C PHE A 176 14.23 8.36 1.00
N ASN A 177 14.90 8.38 -0.15
CA ASN A 177 15.25 9.61 -0.87
C ASN A 177 14.00 10.36 -1.32
N GLY A 178 12.96 9.67 -1.79
CA GLY A 178 11.69 10.30 -2.14
C GLY A 178 11.04 11.00 -0.94
N ILE A 179 11.12 10.42 0.26
CA ILE A 179 10.65 11.05 1.49
C ILE A 179 11.50 12.26 1.84
N LYS A 180 12.83 12.12 1.77
CA LYS A 180 13.79 13.21 2.00
C LYS A 180 13.52 14.40 1.09
N GLU A 181 13.33 14.18 -0.21
CA GLU A 181 13.04 15.25 -1.18
C GLU A 181 11.72 15.97 -0.88
N ARG A 182 10.67 15.26 -0.47
CA ARG A 182 9.38 15.88 -0.11
C ARG A 182 9.52 16.75 1.14
N ILE A 183 10.29 16.29 2.12
CA ILE A 183 10.63 17.06 3.32
C ILE A 183 11.45 18.30 2.93
N TRP A 184 12.50 18.14 2.13
CA TRP A 184 13.36 19.23 1.66
C TRP A 184 12.58 20.32 0.91
N LYS A 185 11.71 19.92 -0.03
CA LYS A 185 10.87 20.87 -0.79
C LYS A 185 9.98 21.70 0.13
N LYS A 186 9.36 21.08 1.14
CA LYS A 186 8.52 21.80 2.12
C LYS A 186 9.36 22.75 2.98
N LEU A 187 10.51 22.29 3.47
CA LEU A 187 11.43 23.11 4.26
C LEU A 187 11.90 24.34 3.50
N ASN A 188 12.35 24.20 2.25
CA ASN A 188 12.74 25.33 1.42
C ASN A 188 11.60 26.32 1.17
N CYS A 189 10.39 25.82 0.90
CA CYS A 189 9.21 26.68 0.72
C CYS A 189 8.80 27.41 2.00
N TRP A 190 9.19 26.94 3.18
CA TRP A 190 8.90 27.60 4.46
C TRP A 190 10.03 28.50 4.92
N SER A 191 11.28 28.14 4.63
CA SER A 191 12.45 28.99 4.88
C SER A 191 12.39 30.30 4.10
N SER A 192 11.75 30.31 2.93
CA SER A 192 11.53 31.54 2.14
C SER A 192 10.39 32.41 2.68
N LYS A 193 9.62 31.95 3.67
CA LYS A 193 8.52 32.70 4.29
C LYS A 193 8.96 33.24 5.64
N GLN A 194 8.63 34.49 5.95
CA GLN A 194 8.86 35.06 7.28
C GLN A 194 7.82 34.51 8.27
N LEU A 195 8.10 33.32 8.80
CA LEU A 195 7.28 32.64 9.78
C LEU A 195 7.82 32.87 11.19
N SER A 196 6.92 33.13 12.14
CA SER A 196 7.26 33.17 13.56
C SER A 196 7.77 31.80 14.05
N GLN A 197 8.54 31.79 15.13
CA GLN A 197 9.06 30.56 15.73
C GLN A 197 7.93 29.57 16.09
N ALA A 198 6.83 30.08 16.63
CA ALA A 198 5.63 29.29 16.90
C ALA A 198 5.04 28.70 15.60
N GLY A 199 4.89 29.50 14.53
CA GLY A 199 4.40 29.02 13.24
C GLY A 199 5.28 27.93 12.62
N ARG A 200 6.61 28.06 12.73
CA ARG A 200 7.57 27.03 12.28
C ARG A 200 7.38 25.72 13.04
N SER A 201 7.26 25.78 14.37
CA SER A 201 7.08 24.59 15.21
C SER A 201 5.79 23.82 14.87
N VAL A 202 4.70 24.54 14.59
CA VAL A 202 3.41 23.96 14.20
C VAL A 202 3.53 23.27 12.83
N LEU A 203 4.17 23.91 11.84
CA LEU A 203 4.35 23.32 10.52
C LEU A 203 5.23 22.05 10.55
N ILE A 204 6.31 22.06 11.33
CA ILE A 204 7.14 20.87 11.52
C ILE A 204 6.31 19.74 12.13
N LYS A 205 5.63 20.02 13.26
CA LYS A 205 4.94 18.99 14.03
C LYS A 205 3.74 18.38 13.31
N PHE A 206 2.95 19.19 12.61
CA PHE A 206 1.70 18.74 12.00
C PHE A 206 1.79 18.44 10.51
N VAL A 207 2.71 19.07 9.78
CA VAL A 207 2.81 18.89 8.32
C VAL A 207 4.03 18.08 7.94
N LEU A 208 5.20 18.34 8.53
CA LEU A 208 6.44 17.67 8.16
C LEU A 208 6.51 16.25 8.72
N LEU A 209 6.08 16.04 9.97
CA LEU A 209 6.01 14.72 10.61
C LEU A 209 5.04 13.76 9.90
N MET A 210 4.00 14.30 9.26
CA MET A 210 3.04 13.49 8.51
C MET A 210 3.59 12.96 7.18
N VAL A 211 4.65 13.57 6.63
CA VAL A 211 5.27 13.13 5.37
C VAL A 211 5.87 11.72 5.48
N PRO A 212 6.70 11.41 6.50
CA PRO A 212 7.20 10.06 6.71
C PRO A 212 6.24 9.15 7.50
N ALA A 213 5.19 9.68 8.16
CA ALA A 213 4.34 8.89 9.06
C ALA A 213 3.79 7.61 8.42
N TYR A 214 3.29 7.69 7.19
CA TYR A 214 2.81 6.52 6.44
C TYR A 214 3.92 5.52 6.10
N ALA A 215 5.12 6.01 5.79
CA ALA A 215 6.26 5.13 5.53
C ALA A 215 6.76 4.47 6.82
N ILE A 216 6.72 5.17 7.96
CA ILE A 216 7.10 4.65 9.28
C ILE A 216 6.14 3.55 9.73
N SER A 217 4.84 3.67 9.44
CA SER A 217 3.88 2.61 9.77
C SER A 217 4.13 1.30 9.00
N CYS A 218 4.74 1.38 7.81
CA CYS A 218 4.99 0.21 6.97
C CYS A 218 6.44 -0.29 7.05
N PHE A 219 7.40 0.59 7.34
CA PHE A 219 8.83 0.30 7.30
C PHE A 219 9.60 0.94 8.44
N ARG A 220 10.60 0.21 8.95
CA ARG A 220 11.61 0.80 9.82
C ARG A 220 12.53 1.72 9.00
N LEU A 221 12.52 3.02 9.31
CA LEU A 221 13.43 3.98 8.68
C LEU A 221 14.89 3.71 9.13
N PRO A 222 15.89 3.89 8.24
CA PRO A 222 17.30 3.83 8.62
C PRO A 222 17.67 5.02 9.51
N ASP A 223 18.46 4.78 10.56
CA ASP A 223 18.92 5.83 11.46
C ASP A 223 19.70 6.94 10.72
N THR A 224 20.37 6.60 9.61
CA THR A 224 21.05 7.59 8.75
C THR A 224 20.08 8.59 8.14
N LEU A 225 18.90 8.15 7.70
CA LEU A 225 17.89 9.03 7.12
C LEU A 225 17.31 9.97 8.19
N LEU A 226 17.10 9.47 9.40
CA LEU A 226 16.60 10.28 10.52
C LEU A 226 17.56 11.41 10.84
N ARG A 227 18.87 11.11 10.94
CA ARG A 227 19.91 12.13 11.16
C ARG A 227 19.98 13.16 10.02
N GLU A 228 19.83 12.72 8.78
CA GLU A 228 19.80 13.63 7.63
C GLU A 228 18.60 14.58 7.68
N ILE A 229 17.41 14.07 8.04
CA ILE A 229 16.20 14.89 8.20
C ILE A 229 16.37 15.89 9.36
N GLU A 230 16.92 15.46 10.50
CA GLU A 230 17.22 16.32 11.64
C GLU A 230 18.17 17.45 11.25
N SER A 231 19.25 17.13 10.52
CA SER A 231 20.18 18.13 9.97
C SER A 231 19.46 19.13 9.05
N MET A 232 18.62 18.67 8.14
CA MET A 232 17.89 19.56 7.22
C MET A 232 16.94 20.52 7.95
N ILE A 233 16.28 20.04 9.01
CA ILE A 233 15.41 20.88 9.86
C ILE A 233 16.25 21.91 10.62
N ALA A 234 17.39 21.49 11.16
CA ALA A 234 18.33 22.37 11.84
C ALA A 234 18.90 23.44 10.90
N ASP A 235 19.31 23.09 9.67
CA ASP A 235 19.85 24.04 8.70
C ASP A 235 18.80 25.05 8.23
N SER A 236 17.55 24.62 8.04
CA SER A 236 16.46 25.46 7.54
C SER A 236 15.96 26.50 8.56
N PHE A 237 16.18 26.26 9.85
CA PHE A 237 15.63 27.11 10.93
C PHE A 237 16.66 27.55 11.98
N GLY A 238 17.87 26.99 11.98
CA GLY A 238 18.99 27.26 12.88
C GLY A 238 19.95 28.36 12.40
N ALA A 239 19.78 28.87 11.17
CA ALA A 239 20.53 30.03 10.68
C ALA A 239 20.04 31.39 11.25
N ALA A 240 19.29 31.39 12.35
CA ALA A 240 18.74 32.58 12.99
C ALA A 240 18.84 32.52 14.52
N ALA A 241 20.04 32.21 15.03
CA ALA A 241 20.43 32.49 16.40
C ALA A 241 21.60 33.47 16.38
#